data_AF-A0A1V2RP80-F1
#
_entry.id   AF-A0A1V2RP80-F1
#
_cell.length_a   1.000
_cell.length_b   1.000
_cell.length_c   1.000
_cell.angle_alpha   90.00
_cell.angle_beta   90.00
_cell.angle_gamma   90.00
#
_symmetry.space_group_name_H-M   'P 1'
#
loop_
_entity.id
_entity.type
_entity.pdbx_description
1 polymer ?
#
loop_
_entity_poly.entity_id
_entity_poly.type
_entity_poly.pdbx_seq_one_letter_code
_entity_poly.pdbx_strand_id
1 'polypeptide(L)'
;MTSVETDRAIAADARHALWGCGYQVNVVTADGRYGHAEGAPYDRIIVTCGVSRVRPEWLDQTRPGGIILTTLRGGLWSSGLAKLTVSSDGTAEGPFVSEASFMRARQEEPDSRLTLPAADDGAARRTRLGGGVARDWTARFVIDNTLDGLSLLSGVSLGGEPASDYFLHPESESFAAVSGDPDDGHTVRQGGPLKIWDAIERAVGQWRENGSPGVTDFRLRVTPETHTVHLDAAPGLSWVKPTRTG
;
A
#
# COMPACT_ATOMS: atom_id res chain seq x y z
N MET A 1 0.37 16.17 23.86
CA MET A 1 0.44 15.17 22.78
C MET A 1 -0.80 14.29 22.86
N THR A 2 -1.39 13.97 21.71
CA THR A 2 -2.52 13.02 21.62
C THR A 2 -2.05 11.76 20.90
N SER A 3 -2.49 10.60 21.36
CA SER A 3 -2.29 9.31 20.70
C SER A 3 -3.64 8.61 20.57
N VAL A 4 -3.91 8.01 19.41
CA VAL A 4 -5.17 7.32 19.13
C VAL A 4 -4.88 5.84 18.93
N GLU A 5 -5.56 4.99 19.70
CA GLU A 5 -5.47 3.52 19.59
C GLU A 5 -6.89 2.95 19.45
N THR A 6 -7.09 2.05 18.50
CA THR A 6 -8.41 1.48 18.22
C THR A 6 -8.81 0.37 19.18
N ASP A 7 -7.83 -0.37 19.70
CA ASP A 7 -8.03 -1.46 20.64
C ASP A 7 -8.14 -0.91 22.06
N ARG A 8 -9.29 -1.17 22.69
CA ARG A 8 -9.58 -0.65 24.03
C ARG A 8 -8.60 -1.16 25.09
N ALA A 9 -8.16 -2.41 25.00
CA ALA A 9 -7.25 -2.99 25.97
C ALA A 9 -5.85 -2.39 25.81
N ILE A 10 -5.34 -2.35 24.57
CA ILE A 10 -4.03 -1.74 24.27
C ILE A 10 -4.01 -0.26 24.67
N ALA A 11 -5.09 0.48 24.41
CA ALA A 11 -5.20 1.88 24.81
C ALA A 11 -5.16 2.06 26.35
N ALA A 12 -5.80 1.17 27.11
CA ALA A 12 -5.76 1.21 28.57
C ALA A 12 -4.36 0.91 29.11
N ASP A 13 -3.68 -0.10 28.56
CA ASP A 13 -2.32 -0.45 28.93
C ASP A 13 -1.34 0.68 28.61
N ALA A 14 -1.48 1.31 27.44
CA ALA A 14 -0.68 2.47 27.05
C ALA A 14 -0.87 3.66 28.01
N ARG A 15 -2.11 3.95 28.43
CA ARG A 15 -2.38 5.00 29.44
C ARG A 15 -1.64 4.73 30.73
N HIS A 16 -1.73 3.50 31.26
CA HIS A 16 -1.07 3.13 32.49
C HIS A 16 0.45 3.21 32.39
N ALA A 17 1.03 2.69 31.30
CA ALA A 17 2.47 2.73 31.08
C ALA A 17 2.99 4.17 30.96
N LEU A 18 2.32 5.03 30.20
CA LEU A 18 2.71 6.42 30.02
C LEU A 18 2.63 7.20 31.33
N TRP A 19 1.56 6.99 32.11
CA TRP A 19 1.45 7.61 33.43
C TRP A 19 2.54 7.11 34.39
N GLY A 20 2.81 5.80 34.41
CA GLY A 20 3.89 5.22 35.23
C GLY A 20 5.28 5.81 34.93
N CYS A 21 5.51 6.22 33.68
CA CYS A 21 6.74 6.90 33.26
C CYS A 21 6.71 8.44 33.43
N GLY A 22 5.63 9.02 33.95
CA GLY A 22 5.48 10.47 34.15
C GLY A 22 5.14 11.28 32.90
N TYR A 23 4.73 10.62 31.80
CA TYR A 23 4.33 11.31 30.58
C TYR A 23 2.85 11.71 30.62
N GLN A 24 2.57 12.97 30.26
CA GLN A 24 1.21 13.49 30.12
C GLN A 24 0.75 13.41 28.65
N VAL A 25 0.24 12.24 28.26
CA VAL A 25 -0.29 11.98 26.92
C VAL A 25 -1.80 11.74 26.99
N ASN A 26 -2.57 12.43 26.14
CA ASN A 26 -3.97 12.13 25.95
C ASN A 26 -4.10 10.90 25.04
N VAL A 27 -4.36 9.73 25.63
CA VAL A 27 -4.59 8.49 24.86
C VAL A 27 -6.09 8.32 24.64
N VAL A 28 -6.52 8.37 23.39
CA VAL A 28 -7.92 8.26 22.97
C VAL A 28 -8.16 6.86 22.41
N THR A 29 -9.24 6.21 22.86
CA THR A 29 -9.67 4.94 22.26
C THR A 29 -10.63 5.22 21.12
N ALA A 30 -10.16 5.19 19.89
CA ALA A 30 -10.94 5.51 18.69
C ALA A 30 -10.29 4.94 17.42
N ASP A 31 -11.00 4.95 16.30
CA ASP A 31 -10.41 4.64 15.00
C ASP A 31 -9.58 5.83 14.50
N GLY A 32 -8.25 5.67 14.52
CA GLY A 32 -7.29 6.71 14.14
C GLY A 32 -7.39 7.15 12.67
N ARG A 33 -8.10 6.41 11.81
CA ARG A 33 -8.36 6.84 10.43
C ARG A 33 -9.24 8.10 10.35
N TYR A 34 -10.02 8.40 11.40
CA TYR A 34 -10.78 9.64 11.52
C TYR A 34 -10.05 10.73 12.31
N GLY A 35 -8.83 10.46 12.77
CA GLY A 35 -8.06 11.35 13.63
C GLY A 35 -8.72 11.61 14.99
N HIS A 36 -8.51 12.81 15.53
CA HIS A 36 -9.14 13.29 16.75
C HIS A 36 -9.37 14.81 16.62
N ALA A 37 -10.55 15.18 16.13
CA ALA A 37 -10.88 16.57 15.77
C ALA A 37 -10.85 17.54 16.96
N GLU A 38 -11.18 17.09 18.18
CA GLU A 38 -11.23 17.95 19.37
C GLU A 38 -9.86 18.55 19.73
N GLY A 39 -8.76 17.87 19.38
CA GLY A 39 -7.39 18.34 19.60
C GLY A 39 -6.77 19.08 18.42
N ALA A 40 -7.49 19.22 17.31
CA ALA A 40 -7.00 19.89 16.10
C ALA A 40 -6.96 21.43 16.27
N PRO A 41 -6.14 22.15 15.49
CA PRO A 41 -5.23 21.65 14.47
C PRO A 41 -3.90 21.14 15.04
N TYR A 42 -3.32 20.13 14.39
CA TYR A 42 -2.03 19.54 14.75
C TYR A 42 -0.88 20.14 13.94
N ASP A 43 0.27 20.30 14.59
CA ASP A 43 1.55 20.57 13.91
C ASP A 43 2.01 19.37 13.07
N ARG A 44 1.78 18.17 13.60
CA ARG A 44 2.23 16.90 13.02
C ARG A 44 1.23 15.80 13.32
N ILE A 45 0.93 14.99 12.31
CA ILE A 45 0.27 13.70 12.46
C ILE A 45 1.29 12.62 12.09
N ILE A 46 1.47 11.65 12.98
CA ILE A 46 2.37 10.51 12.77
C ILE A 46 1.53 9.25 12.85
N VAL A 47 1.43 8.53 11.74
CA VAL A 47 0.65 7.30 11.63
C VAL A 47 1.59 6.12 11.75
N THR A 48 1.49 5.40 12.87
CA THR A 48 2.37 4.27 13.21
C THR A 48 1.79 2.92 12.81
N CYS A 49 1.04 2.90 11.70
CA CYS A 49 0.54 1.72 11.02
C CYS A 49 0.49 2.00 9.51
N GLY A 50 0.52 0.95 8.70
CA GLY A 50 0.38 1.04 7.26
C GLY A 50 -1.08 1.25 6.87
N VAL A 51 -1.32 2.22 6.00
CA VAL A 51 -2.66 2.48 5.43
C VAL A 51 -2.60 2.40 3.91
N SER A 52 -3.72 2.06 3.28
CA SER A 52 -3.82 2.06 1.82
C SER A 52 -3.82 3.48 1.24
N ARG A 53 -4.16 4.49 2.05
CA ARG A 53 -4.40 5.86 1.60
C ARG A 53 -4.31 6.89 2.73
N VAL A 54 -3.90 8.11 2.41
CA VAL A 54 -4.00 9.27 3.33
C VAL A 54 -5.48 9.64 3.55
N ARG A 55 -5.87 9.93 4.79
CA ARG A 55 -7.28 10.21 5.11
C ARG A 55 -7.57 11.71 5.03
N PRO A 56 -8.69 12.17 4.42
CA PRO A 56 -9.08 13.58 4.42
C PRO A 56 -9.09 14.20 5.82
N GLU A 57 -9.51 13.42 6.82
CA GLU A 57 -9.57 13.84 8.21
C GLU A 57 -8.20 14.25 8.74
N TRP A 58 -7.12 13.65 8.25
CA TRP A 58 -5.75 14.04 8.64
C TRP A 58 -5.33 15.37 8.02
N LEU A 59 -5.78 15.65 6.79
CA LEU A 59 -5.56 16.94 6.14
C LEU A 59 -6.32 18.05 6.88
N ASP A 60 -7.61 17.82 7.13
CA ASP A 60 -8.51 18.78 7.79
C ASP A 60 -8.04 19.11 9.22
N GLN A 61 -7.43 18.14 9.90
CA GLN A 61 -6.95 18.30 11.27
C GLN A 61 -5.50 18.77 11.38
N THR A 62 -4.79 18.97 10.27
CA THR A 62 -3.39 19.46 10.28
C THR A 62 -3.35 20.91 9.81
N ARG A 63 -2.62 21.77 10.54
CA ARG A 63 -2.49 23.17 10.12
C ARG A 63 -1.74 23.29 8.78
N PRO A 64 -1.97 24.36 7.99
CA PRO A 64 -1.09 24.69 6.86
C PRO A 64 0.38 24.78 7.30
N GLY A 65 1.27 24.17 6.52
CA GLY A 65 2.69 23.97 6.84
C GLY A 65 2.98 22.83 7.83
N GLY A 66 1.95 22.18 8.37
CA GLY A 66 2.06 21.00 9.22
C GLY A 66 2.47 19.75 8.43
N ILE A 67 2.92 18.72 9.14
CA ILE A 67 3.48 17.50 8.53
C ILE A 67 2.58 16.30 8.80
N ILE A 68 2.29 15.52 7.77
CA ILE A 68 1.73 14.17 7.90
C ILE A 68 2.84 13.18 7.56
N LEU A 69 3.20 12.32 8.51
CA LEU A 69 4.13 11.22 8.29
C LEU A 69 3.34 9.91 8.36
N THR A 70 3.24 9.20 7.24
CA THR A 70 2.42 7.99 7.14
C THR A 70 3.02 6.96 6.21
N THR A 71 2.74 5.69 6.43
CA THR A 71 3.20 4.59 5.60
C THR A 71 2.10 4.17 4.64
N LEU A 72 2.28 4.45 3.34
CA LEU A 72 1.38 3.93 2.32
C LEU A 72 1.76 2.50 1.96
N ARG A 73 0.80 1.58 2.12
CA ARG A 73 0.99 0.15 1.97
C ARG A 73 -0.16 -0.46 1.18
N GLY A 74 0.17 -1.20 0.12
CA GLY A 74 -0.79 -2.04 -0.61
C GLY A 74 -0.84 -3.48 -0.08
N GLY A 75 -1.33 -4.40 -0.91
CA GLY A 75 -1.54 -5.80 -0.52
C GLY A 75 -0.41 -6.75 -0.90
N LEU A 76 0.63 -6.25 -1.57
CA LEU A 76 1.83 -7.02 -1.87
C LEU A 76 2.92 -6.91 -0.78
N TRP A 77 2.60 -6.39 0.41
CA TRP A 77 3.54 -6.27 1.54
C TRP A 77 4.73 -5.34 1.27
N SER A 78 4.64 -4.47 0.27
CA SER A 78 5.52 -3.32 0.07
C SER A 78 4.90 -2.06 0.64
N SER A 79 5.74 -1.11 1.02
CA SER A 79 5.26 0.19 1.49
C SER A 79 6.32 1.29 1.35
N GLY A 80 5.85 2.54 1.34
CA GLY A 80 6.70 3.73 1.39
C GLY A 80 6.28 4.65 2.53
N LEU A 81 7.26 5.17 3.28
CA LEU A 81 7.04 6.19 4.30
C LEU A 81 6.96 7.57 3.63
N ALA A 82 5.76 8.13 3.53
CA ALA A 82 5.51 9.45 2.96
C ALA A 82 5.60 10.53 4.04
N LYS A 83 6.36 11.58 3.75
CA LYS A 83 6.43 12.81 4.57
C LYS A 83 5.79 13.95 3.79
N LEU A 84 4.55 14.25 4.11
CA LEU A 84 3.74 15.24 3.40
C LEU A 84 3.69 16.56 4.17
N THR A 85 3.72 17.67 3.45
CA THR A 85 3.46 19.00 4.00
C THR A 85 2.07 19.45 3.56
N VAL A 86 1.24 19.87 4.51
CA VAL A 86 -0.13 20.33 4.24
C VAL A 86 -0.10 21.77 3.74
N SER A 87 -0.77 22.02 2.63
CA SER A 87 -0.92 23.33 2.01
C SER A 87 -2.15 24.07 2.56
N SER A 88 -2.23 25.38 2.36
CA SER A 88 -3.37 26.20 2.80
C SER A 88 -4.66 25.94 2.03
N ASP A 89 -4.59 25.23 0.89
CA ASP A 89 -5.72 24.89 0.03
C ASP A 89 -6.33 23.51 0.33
N GLY A 90 -5.92 22.87 1.43
CA GLY A 90 -6.40 21.54 1.83
C GLY A 90 -5.74 20.37 1.09
N THR A 91 -4.70 20.63 0.29
CA THR A 91 -3.85 19.58 -0.32
C THR A 91 -2.65 19.25 0.56
N ALA A 92 -1.98 18.13 0.29
CA ALA A 92 -0.67 17.84 0.87
C ALA A 92 0.27 17.19 -0.15
N GLU A 93 1.56 17.47 -0.04
CA GLU A 93 2.55 16.90 -0.95
C GLU A 93 3.88 16.64 -0.25
N GLY A 94 4.60 15.62 -0.69
CA GLY A 94 5.99 15.41 -0.33
C GLY A 94 6.58 14.10 -0.83
N PRO A 95 7.85 13.85 -0.51
CA PRO A 95 8.55 12.64 -0.95
C PRO A 95 8.18 11.43 -0.09
N PHE A 96 8.43 10.25 -0.65
CA PHE A 96 8.72 9.07 0.17
C PHE A 96 10.15 9.19 0.70
N VAL A 97 10.35 9.01 2.00
CA VAL A 97 11.65 9.20 2.66
C VAL A 97 12.35 7.89 2.99
N SER A 98 11.63 6.76 2.95
CA SER A 98 12.18 5.42 3.10
C SER A 98 11.20 4.35 2.64
N GLU A 99 11.72 3.15 2.40
CA GLU A 99 10.93 1.92 2.59
C GLU A 99 10.58 1.77 4.08
N ALA A 100 9.45 1.15 4.40
CA ALA A 100 9.08 0.88 5.79
C ALA A 100 8.29 -0.42 5.90
N SER A 101 8.32 -1.04 7.07
CA SER A 101 7.45 -2.19 7.36
C SER A 101 6.63 -1.86 8.59
N PHE A 102 5.33 -1.63 8.40
CA PHE A 102 4.37 -1.44 9.47
C PHE A 102 3.25 -2.46 9.36
N MET A 103 2.72 -2.89 10.52
CA MET A 103 1.44 -3.58 10.61
C MET A 103 0.37 -2.74 9.92
N ARG A 104 -0.61 -3.37 9.26
CA ARG A 104 -1.67 -2.60 8.61
C ARG A 104 -2.62 -2.04 9.68
N ALA A 105 -3.26 -0.91 9.40
CA ALA A 105 -4.38 -0.46 10.19
C ALA A 105 -5.42 -1.59 10.27
N ARG A 106 -5.89 -1.89 11.49
CA ARG A 106 -6.76 -3.04 11.76
C ARG A 106 -8.02 -3.03 10.88
N GLN A 107 -8.55 -1.85 10.59
CA GLN A 107 -9.74 -1.64 9.76
C GLN A 107 -9.51 -1.87 8.27
N GLU A 108 -8.26 -2.06 7.84
CA GLU A 108 -7.86 -2.29 6.45
C GLU A 108 -7.22 -3.68 6.27
N GLU A 109 -7.20 -4.51 7.32
CA GLU A 109 -6.84 -5.91 7.18
C GLU A 109 -7.78 -6.58 6.16
N PRO A 110 -7.22 -7.30 5.17
CA PRO A 110 -8.03 -7.91 4.13
C PRO A 110 -8.89 -9.02 4.72
N ASP A 111 -10.06 -9.28 4.11
CA ASP A 111 -10.78 -10.51 4.45
C ASP A 111 -9.88 -11.69 4.09
N SER A 112 -9.62 -12.56 5.08
CA SER A 112 -8.77 -13.74 4.97
C SER A 112 -9.22 -14.77 3.91
N ARG A 113 -10.38 -14.57 3.28
CA ARG A 113 -10.91 -15.44 2.23
C ARG A 113 -10.25 -15.17 0.88
N LEU A 114 -9.14 -15.85 0.65
CA LEU A 114 -8.53 -15.97 -0.68
C LEU A 114 -8.97 -17.29 -1.32
N THR A 115 -9.58 -17.20 -2.50
CA THR A 115 -9.90 -18.37 -3.33
C THR A 115 -8.81 -18.54 -4.37
N LEU A 116 -8.15 -19.70 -4.36
CA LEU A 116 -7.21 -20.07 -5.42
C LEU A 116 -8.00 -20.57 -6.65
N PRO A 117 -7.60 -20.18 -7.86
CA PRO A 117 -8.20 -20.70 -9.09
C PRO A 117 -7.88 -22.19 -9.25
N ALA A 118 -8.72 -22.90 -10.00
CA ALA A 118 -8.41 -24.27 -10.43
C ALA A 118 -7.14 -24.28 -11.30
N ALA A 119 -6.52 -25.45 -11.48
CA ALA A 119 -5.26 -25.60 -12.22
C ALA A 119 -5.41 -25.19 -13.70
N ASP A 120 -6.58 -25.44 -14.28
CA ASP A 120 -6.94 -25.21 -15.68
C ASP A 120 -7.70 -23.89 -15.92
N ASP A 121 -8.01 -23.12 -14.87
CA ASP A 121 -8.69 -21.83 -15.01
C ASP A 121 -7.84 -20.80 -15.77
N GLY A 122 -8.48 -19.97 -16.60
CA GLY A 122 -7.81 -18.84 -17.25
C GLY A 122 -6.89 -19.22 -18.42
N ALA A 123 -6.32 -18.20 -19.05
CA ALA A 123 -5.48 -18.38 -20.24
C ALA A 123 -4.00 -18.38 -19.86
N ALA A 124 -3.25 -19.37 -20.36
CA ALA A 124 -1.81 -19.48 -20.17
C ALA A 124 -1.03 -18.88 -21.35
N ARG A 125 0.09 -18.20 -21.06
CA ARG A 125 1.04 -17.70 -22.05
C ARG A 125 2.45 -17.56 -21.46
N ARG A 126 3.47 -17.53 -22.33
CA ARG A 126 4.82 -17.15 -21.91
C ARG A 126 4.85 -15.68 -21.46
N THR A 127 5.74 -15.38 -20.52
CA THR A 127 6.00 -14.04 -20.01
C THR A 127 7.51 -13.81 -19.86
N ARG A 128 7.93 -12.55 -19.98
CA ARG A 128 9.32 -12.14 -19.76
C ARG A 128 9.60 -11.81 -18.29
N LEU A 129 8.56 -11.64 -17.48
CA LEU A 129 8.67 -11.42 -16.04
C LEU A 129 8.43 -12.75 -15.33
N GLY A 130 9.35 -13.14 -14.46
CA GLY A 130 9.15 -14.26 -13.53
C GLY A 130 8.61 -13.81 -12.19
N GLY A 131 8.27 -14.77 -11.33
CA GLY A 131 7.86 -14.54 -9.94
C GLY A 131 8.89 -13.78 -9.10
N GLY A 132 10.16 -13.78 -9.52
CA GLY A 132 11.23 -12.98 -8.91
C GLY A 132 10.93 -11.48 -8.83
N VAL A 133 10.02 -10.93 -9.66
CA VAL A 133 9.56 -9.55 -9.55
C VAL A 133 8.92 -9.26 -8.19
N ALA A 134 8.27 -10.25 -7.57
CA ALA A 134 7.67 -10.13 -6.25
C ALA A 134 8.70 -10.11 -5.09
N ARG A 135 9.97 -10.41 -5.36
CA ARG A 135 11.05 -10.31 -4.35
C ARG A 135 11.62 -8.90 -4.25
N ASP A 136 11.45 -8.10 -5.29
CA ASP A 136 11.88 -6.70 -5.32
C ASP A 136 10.86 -5.83 -4.57
N TRP A 137 11.34 -5.05 -3.60
CA TRP A 137 10.48 -4.18 -2.79
C TRP A 137 9.83 -3.08 -3.63
N THR A 138 10.60 -2.42 -4.49
CA THR A 138 10.11 -1.29 -5.28
C THR A 138 9.23 -1.76 -6.43
N ALA A 139 9.52 -2.92 -7.03
CA ALA A 139 8.62 -3.51 -8.02
C ALA A 139 7.24 -3.79 -7.42
N ARG A 140 7.17 -4.35 -6.20
CA ARG A 140 5.89 -4.54 -5.50
C ARG A 140 5.20 -3.21 -5.19
N PHE A 141 5.94 -2.18 -4.79
CA PHE A 141 5.40 -0.83 -4.57
C PHE A 141 4.79 -0.25 -5.86
N VAL A 142 5.44 -0.42 -7.00
CA VAL A 142 4.94 -0.01 -8.33
C VAL A 142 3.66 -0.78 -8.69
N ILE A 143 3.64 -2.09 -8.44
CA ILE A 143 2.47 -2.94 -8.71
C ILE A 143 1.28 -2.54 -7.81
N ASP A 144 1.51 -2.37 -6.50
CA ASP A 144 0.51 -1.91 -5.53
C ASP A 144 -0.08 -0.54 -5.92
N ASN A 145 0.69 0.31 -6.60
CA ASN A 145 0.19 1.59 -7.11
C ASN A 145 -0.56 1.49 -8.45
N THR A 146 -0.36 0.40 -9.19
CA THR A 146 -1.03 0.14 -10.47
C THR A 146 -2.39 -0.51 -10.31
N LEU A 147 -2.52 -1.47 -9.38
CA LEU A 147 -3.75 -2.21 -9.10
C LEU A 147 -3.99 -2.26 -7.59
N ASP A 148 -5.06 -1.61 -7.15
CA ASP A 148 -5.53 -1.71 -5.77
C ASP A 148 -6.10 -3.11 -5.49
N GLY A 149 -6.12 -3.51 -4.21
CA GLY A 149 -6.80 -4.73 -3.78
C GLY A 149 -6.08 -6.05 -4.12
N LEU A 150 -4.86 -6.00 -4.66
CA LEU A 150 -4.08 -7.21 -4.93
C LEU A 150 -3.62 -7.89 -3.64
N SER A 151 -3.66 -9.23 -3.61
CA SER A 151 -3.04 -10.08 -2.59
C SER A 151 -2.03 -11.01 -3.26
N LEU A 152 -0.94 -11.31 -2.55
CA LEU A 152 0.13 -12.22 -3.03
C LEU A 152 0.21 -13.46 -2.15
N LEU A 153 0.17 -14.62 -2.79
CA LEU A 153 0.56 -15.90 -2.20
C LEU A 153 1.75 -16.46 -2.98
N SER A 154 2.90 -16.59 -2.31
CA SER A 154 4.14 -17.00 -2.97
C SER A 154 4.47 -18.47 -2.77
N GLY A 155 5.08 -19.09 -3.79
CA GLY A 155 5.59 -20.46 -3.72
C GLY A 155 4.54 -21.52 -3.46
N VAL A 156 3.30 -21.31 -3.91
CA VAL A 156 2.20 -22.26 -3.73
C VAL A 156 2.35 -23.40 -4.75
N SER A 157 2.40 -24.64 -4.26
CA SER A 157 2.35 -25.84 -5.11
C SER A 157 1.05 -26.60 -4.82
N LEU A 158 0.27 -26.86 -5.87
CA LEU A 158 -0.98 -27.60 -5.81
C LEU A 158 -0.85 -28.86 -6.67
N GLY A 159 -1.14 -30.04 -6.10
CA GLY A 159 -1.24 -31.27 -6.89
C GLY A 159 0.05 -31.74 -7.59
N GLY A 160 1.22 -31.29 -7.15
CA GLY A 160 2.52 -31.65 -7.77
C GLY A 160 2.96 -30.71 -8.90
N GLU A 161 2.20 -29.66 -9.17
CA GLU A 161 2.58 -28.60 -10.12
C GLU A 161 3.78 -27.78 -9.60
N PRO A 162 4.56 -27.15 -10.51
CA PRO A 162 5.60 -26.22 -10.13
C PRO A 162 5.08 -25.13 -9.18
N ALA A 163 5.88 -24.81 -8.16
CA ALA A 163 5.56 -23.74 -7.24
C ALA A 163 5.31 -22.43 -8.01
N SER A 164 4.17 -21.80 -7.73
CA SER A 164 3.70 -20.62 -8.43
C SER A 164 3.46 -19.46 -7.46
N ASP A 165 3.70 -18.25 -7.94
CA ASP A 165 3.28 -17.02 -7.26
C ASP A 165 1.89 -16.61 -7.77
N TYR A 166 0.94 -16.48 -6.86
CA TYR A 166 -0.45 -16.11 -7.15
C TYR A 166 -0.72 -14.67 -6.74
N PHE A 167 -1.08 -13.85 -7.72
CA PHE A 167 -1.63 -12.51 -7.55
C PHE A 167 -3.14 -12.59 -7.66
N LEU A 168 -3.85 -12.21 -6.62
CA LEU A 168 -5.30 -12.37 -6.50
C LEU A 168 -5.95 -11.01 -6.29
N HIS A 169 -7.08 -10.77 -6.94
CA HIS A 169 -7.92 -9.60 -6.70
C HIS A 169 -9.32 -10.07 -6.27
N PRO A 170 -9.57 -10.28 -4.97
CA PRO A 170 -10.78 -10.93 -4.46
C PRO A 170 -12.07 -10.27 -4.93
N GLU A 171 -12.14 -8.94 -4.92
CA GLU A 171 -13.34 -8.18 -5.28
C GLU A 171 -13.78 -8.36 -6.75
N SER A 172 -12.83 -8.65 -7.65
CA SER A 172 -13.12 -8.84 -9.08
C SER A 172 -12.98 -10.30 -9.50
N GLU A 173 -12.67 -11.18 -8.55
CA GLU A 173 -12.36 -12.60 -8.78
C GLU A 173 -11.31 -12.82 -9.89
N SER A 174 -10.41 -11.85 -10.06
CA SER A 174 -9.32 -11.94 -11.03
C SER A 174 -8.06 -12.52 -10.41
N PHE A 175 -7.28 -13.24 -11.20
CA PHE A 175 -6.03 -13.83 -10.73
C PHE A 175 -4.94 -13.82 -11.81
N ALA A 176 -3.68 -13.91 -11.37
CA ALA A 176 -2.55 -14.32 -12.18
C ALA A 176 -1.68 -15.31 -11.38
N ALA A 177 -1.40 -16.47 -11.94
CA ALA A 177 -0.51 -17.50 -11.40
C ALA A 177 0.74 -17.58 -12.27
N VAL A 178 1.90 -17.35 -11.69
CA VAL A 178 3.17 -17.24 -12.41
C VAL A 178 4.08 -18.35 -11.96
N SER A 179 4.59 -19.10 -12.94
CA SER A 179 5.45 -20.26 -12.72
C SER A 179 6.61 -20.27 -13.71
N GLY A 180 7.54 -21.18 -13.50
CA GLY A 180 8.69 -21.39 -14.36
C GLY A 180 10.00 -20.94 -13.73
N ASP A 181 11.09 -21.52 -14.24
CA ASP A 181 12.45 -21.32 -13.77
C ASP A 181 13.18 -20.29 -14.66
N PRO A 182 14.16 -19.53 -14.12
CA PRO A 182 15.10 -18.76 -14.94
C PRO A 182 15.65 -19.48 -16.20
N ASP A 183 15.88 -20.79 -16.14
CA ASP A 183 16.50 -21.56 -17.23
C ASP A 183 15.51 -21.96 -18.34
N ASP A 184 14.27 -22.30 -17.98
CA ASP A 184 13.22 -22.75 -18.93
C ASP A 184 12.25 -21.62 -19.35
N GLY A 185 12.39 -20.45 -18.73
CA GLY A 185 11.55 -19.28 -18.91
C GLY A 185 10.26 -19.34 -18.09
N HIS A 186 9.51 -18.24 -18.13
CA HIS A 186 8.34 -18.04 -17.28
C HIS A 186 7.03 -18.18 -18.05
N THR A 187 6.03 -18.74 -17.39
CA THR A 187 4.65 -18.82 -17.87
C THR A 187 3.74 -18.14 -16.87
N VAL A 188 2.72 -17.46 -17.38
CA VAL A 188 1.63 -16.93 -16.57
C VAL A 188 0.32 -17.52 -17.03
N ARG A 189 -0.56 -17.82 -16.07
CA ARG A 189 -1.97 -18.13 -16.26
C ARG A 189 -2.80 -17.07 -15.56
N GLN A 190 -3.73 -16.44 -16.26
CA GLN A 190 -4.58 -15.41 -15.65
C GLN A 190 -6.03 -15.52 -16.11
N GLY A 191 -6.94 -15.14 -15.22
CA GLY A 191 -8.38 -15.19 -15.42
C GLY A 191 -9.11 -14.05 -14.71
N GLY A 192 -10.40 -13.92 -15.00
CA GLY A 192 -11.24 -12.82 -14.51
C GLY A 192 -11.21 -11.55 -15.39
N PRO A 193 -11.99 -10.53 -15.01
CA PRO A 193 -12.12 -9.27 -15.74
C PRO A 193 -10.83 -8.42 -15.75
N LEU A 194 -10.01 -8.49 -14.71
CA LEU A 194 -8.73 -7.76 -14.67
C LEU A 194 -7.61 -8.62 -15.27
N LYS A 195 -6.92 -8.08 -16.28
CA LYS A 195 -5.67 -8.68 -16.80
C LYS A 195 -4.50 -8.29 -15.89
N ILE A 196 -4.47 -8.88 -14.70
CA ILE A 196 -3.52 -8.54 -13.62
C ILE A 196 -2.08 -8.61 -14.12
N TRP A 197 -1.69 -9.69 -14.81
CA TRP A 197 -0.30 -9.83 -15.23
C TRP A 197 0.07 -8.89 -16.37
N ASP A 198 -0.85 -8.60 -17.28
CA ASP A 198 -0.61 -7.62 -18.35
C ASP A 198 -0.40 -6.22 -17.78
N ALA A 199 -1.13 -5.87 -16.72
CA ALA A 199 -0.94 -4.62 -15.99
C ALA A 199 0.41 -4.59 -15.27
N ILE A 200 0.80 -5.70 -14.62
CA ILE A 200 2.11 -5.85 -13.96
C ILE A 200 3.25 -5.73 -14.98
N GLU A 201 3.19 -6.44 -16.09
CA GLU A 201 4.21 -6.38 -17.15
C GLU A 201 4.38 -4.96 -17.69
N ARG A 202 3.28 -4.25 -17.91
CA ARG A 202 3.31 -2.86 -18.36
C ARG A 202 3.94 -1.94 -17.33
N ALA A 203 3.48 -1.99 -16.08
CA ALA A 203 3.96 -1.09 -15.02
C ALA A 203 5.43 -1.33 -14.67
N VAL A 204 5.83 -2.61 -14.52
CA VAL A 204 7.21 -2.98 -14.24
C VAL A 204 8.11 -2.70 -15.45
N GLY A 205 7.63 -2.91 -16.67
CA GLY A 205 8.34 -2.54 -17.90
C GLY A 205 8.65 -1.05 -17.94
N GLN A 206 7.64 -0.20 -17.76
CA GLN A 206 7.80 1.26 -17.71
C GLN A 206 8.74 1.69 -16.58
N TRP A 207 8.62 1.10 -15.40
CA TRP A 207 9.51 1.39 -14.28
C TRP A 207 10.97 1.05 -14.61
N ARG A 208 11.23 -0.11 -15.21
CA ARG A 208 12.58 -0.52 -15.63
C ARG A 208 13.15 0.35 -16.75
N GLU A 209 12.33 0.72 -17.74
CA GLU A 209 12.70 1.62 -18.82
C GLU A 209 13.12 3.01 -18.32
N ASN A 210 12.57 3.45 -17.17
CA ASN A 210 12.95 4.69 -16.50
C ASN A 210 14.05 4.51 -15.44
N GLY A 211 14.86 3.44 -15.55
CA GLY A 211 16.04 3.25 -14.73
C GLY A 211 15.83 2.56 -13.38
N SER A 212 14.63 1.99 -13.16
CA SER A 212 14.27 1.29 -11.91
C SER A 212 14.47 2.14 -10.63
N PRO A 213 13.93 3.39 -10.58
CA PRO A 213 14.07 4.27 -9.42
C PRO A 213 13.54 3.61 -8.15
N GLY A 214 14.15 3.91 -7.01
CA GLY A 214 13.74 3.38 -5.70
C GLY A 214 12.49 4.08 -5.16
N VAL A 215 11.89 3.53 -4.10
CA VAL A 215 10.69 4.12 -3.46
C VAL A 215 10.90 5.60 -3.09
N THR A 216 12.11 5.98 -2.66
CA THR A 216 12.43 7.35 -2.23
C THR A 216 12.51 8.38 -3.35
N ASP A 217 12.55 7.93 -4.61
CA ASP A 217 12.54 8.82 -5.78
C ASP A 217 11.12 9.28 -6.11
N PHE A 218 10.10 8.55 -5.65
CA PHE A 218 8.71 8.89 -5.87
C PHE A 218 8.23 9.98 -4.91
N ARG A 219 7.19 10.69 -5.35
CA ARG A 219 6.45 11.69 -4.58
C ARG A 219 5.00 11.31 -4.47
N LEU A 220 4.35 11.83 -3.44
CA LEU A 220 2.92 11.68 -3.21
C LEU A 220 2.30 13.07 -3.14
N ARG A 221 1.28 13.29 -3.97
CA ARG A 221 0.38 14.44 -3.89
C ARG A 221 -1.01 13.95 -3.47
N VAL A 222 -1.63 14.66 -2.55
CA VAL A 222 -2.95 14.36 -1.99
C VAL A 222 -3.85 15.57 -2.17
N THR A 223 -5.02 15.35 -2.76
CA THR A 223 -6.13 16.30 -2.80
C THR A 223 -7.35 15.66 -2.11
N PRO A 224 -8.43 16.44 -1.87
CA PRO A 224 -9.67 15.86 -1.36
C PRO A 224 -10.25 14.75 -2.24
N GLU A 225 -9.91 14.72 -3.54
CA GLU A 225 -10.41 13.77 -4.53
C GLU A 225 -9.42 12.65 -4.83
N THR A 226 -8.11 12.94 -4.90
CA THR A 226 -7.13 11.96 -5.39
C THR A 226 -5.82 11.88 -4.58
N HIS A 227 -5.20 10.71 -4.66
CA HIS A 227 -3.80 10.46 -4.34
C HIS A 227 -3.04 10.16 -5.62
N THR A 228 -1.97 10.91 -5.84
CA THR A 228 -1.11 10.75 -7.01
C THR A 228 0.30 10.41 -6.55
N VAL A 229 0.69 9.15 -6.75
CA VAL A 229 2.09 8.73 -6.64
C VAL A 229 2.74 8.95 -8.00
N HIS A 230 3.84 9.70 -8.05
CA HIS A 230 4.48 10.06 -9.31
C HIS A 230 6.00 10.18 -9.18
N LEU A 231 6.68 10.11 -10.32
CA LEU A 231 8.10 10.41 -10.46
C LEU A 231 8.30 11.71 -11.26
N ASP A 232 8.91 12.73 -10.67
CA ASP A 232 9.13 14.02 -11.34
C ASP A 232 9.97 13.89 -12.62
N ALA A 233 11.02 13.06 -12.56
CA ALA A 233 11.93 12.83 -13.68
C ALA A 233 11.31 12.02 -14.83
N ALA A 234 10.18 11.34 -14.59
CA ALA A 234 9.44 10.60 -15.60
C ALA A 234 7.92 10.73 -15.37
N PRO A 235 7.27 11.80 -15.88
CA PRO A 235 5.85 12.05 -15.66
C PRO A 235 4.91 10.92 -16.12
N GLY A 236 5.38 10.00 -16.98
CA GLY A 236 4.66 8.80 -17.38
C GLY A 236 4.52 7.74 -16.28
N LEU A 237 5.37 7.78 -15.24
CA LEU A 237 5.23 6.99 -14.02
C LEU A 237 4.41 7.78 -13.01
N SER A 238 3.08 7.73 -13.19
CA SER A 238 2.12 8.41 -12.36
C SER A 238 0.88 7.53 -12.18
N TRP A 239 0.48 7.34 -10.93
CA TRP A 239 -0.69 6.54 -10.55
C TRP A 239 -1.63 7.38 -9.70
N VAL A 240 -2.87 7.50 -10.17
CA VAL A 240 -3.92 8.29 -9.52
C VAL A 240 -4.94 7.35 -8.91
N LYS A 241 -5.21 7.51 -7.63
CA LYS A 241 -6.20 6.74 -6.86
C LYS A 241 -7.19 7.70 -6.21
N PRO A 242 -8.46 7.33 -6.02
CA PRO A 242 -9.40 8.17 -5.29
C PRO A 242 -9.03 8.24 -3.79
N THR A 243 -9.24 9.40 -3.17
CA THR A 243 -9.01 9.61 -1.73
C THR A 243 -10.09 8.93 -0.88
N ARG A 244 -11.29 8.69 -1.43
CA ARG A 244 -12.39 7.95 -0.78
C ARG A 244 -12.71 6.68 -1.58
N THR A 245 -12.90 5.57 -0.87
CA THR A 245 -13.63 4.42 -1.41
C THR A 245 -15.12 4.69 -1.25
N GLY A 246 -15.87 4.62 -2.35
CA GLY A 246 -17.33 4.57 -2.32
C GLY A 246 -17.83 3.27 -1.70
#